data_AF-A0A6J7NXX3-F1
#
_entry.id   AF-A0A6J7NXX3-F1
#
_cell.length_a   1.000
_cell.length_b   1.000
_cell.length_c   1.000
_cell.angle_alpha   90.00
_cell.angle_beta   90.00
_cell.angle_gamma   90.00
#
_symmetry.space_group_name_H-M   'P 1'
#
loop_
_entity.id
_entity.type
_entity.pdbx_description
1 polymer ?
#
loop_
_entity_poly.entity_id
_entity_poly.type
_entity_poly.pdbx_seq_one_letter_code
_entity_poly.pdbx_strand_id
1 'polypeptide(L)'
;MAKSWRPRAARRELEERLTAQEARALEAAEKAEKDSALLRSDLRAMRSHLTTRDLEMRVELGKAVDHAKQLAESLDQERSERSILLEALVKLAESLKSERAIPQSEGQKAIGGSIAPGPLSADGRIEVRSQFGNRWVSGFAVHEVILGDDGSVGYRLRRGTDGFVLPAVFPEADVRAADSSTNWTPVGSRPLAGTDEFGSF
;
A
#
# COMPACT_ATOMS: atom_id res chain seq x y z
N MET A 1 65.40 14.15 78.64
CA MET A 1 63.99 14.59 78.49
C MET A 1 63.96 15.84 77.60
N ALA A 2 63.79 15.69 76.29
CA ALA A 2 63.72 16.82 75.37
C ALA A 2 62.28 17.37 75.35
N LYS A 3 62.06 18.54 75.96
CA LYS A 3 60.77 19.25 75.90
C LYS A 3 60.56 19.74 74.47
N SER A 4 59.55 19.18 73.80
CA SER A 4 59.16 19.54 72.44
C SER A 4 58.61 20.97 72.38
N TRP A 5 59.50 21.92 72.15
CA TRP A 5 59.14 23.32 71.94
C TRP A 5 58.65 23.48 70.49
N ARG A 6 57.41 23.05 70.20
CA ARG A 6 56.75 23.49 68.97
C ARG A 6 56.37 24.97 69.16
N PRO A 7 56.81 25.88 68.28
CA PRO A 7 56.45 27.29 68.36
C PRO A 7 54.92 27.42 68.31
N ARG A 8 54.30 28.15 69.25
CA ARG A 8 52.85 28.36 69.29
C ARG A 8 52.28 28.90 67.98
N ALA A 9 53.10 29.62 67.21
CA ALA A 9 52.78 30.11 65.86
C ALA A 9 52.46 28.97 64.87
N ALA A 10 53.25 27.90 64.85
CA ALA A 10 53.04 26.78 63.93
C ALA A 10 51.77 25.98 64.23
N ARG A 11 51.31 25.97 65.50
CA ARG A 11 50.02 25.36 65.86
C ARG A 11 48.84 26.19 65.37
N ARG A 12 48.90 27.52 65.54
CA ARG A 12 47.86 28.43 65.05
C ARG A 12 47.72 28.38 63.53
N GLU A 13 48.82 28.38 62.79
CA GLU A 13 48.77 28.26 61.32
C GLU A 13 48.14 26.94 60.88
N LEU A 14 48.41 25.84 61.59
CA LEU A 14 47.80 24.54 61.29
C LEU A 14 46.30 24.53 61.59
N GLU A 15 45.87 25.11 62.72
CA GLU A 15 44.45 25.29 63.07
C GLU A 15 43.71 26.16 62.05
N GLU A 16 44.31 27.26 61.60
CA GLU A 16 43.75 28.12 60.56
C GLU A 16 43.62 27.40 59.21
N ARG A 17 44.61 26.59 58.83
CA ARG A 17 44.53 25.77 57.61
C ARG A 17 43.46 24.69 57.70
N LEU A 18 43.34 24.04 58.86
CA LEU A 18 42.31 23.02 59.09
C LEU A 18 40.91 23.62 58.98
N THR A 19 40.67 24.75 59.65
CA THR A 19 39.37 25.44 59.59
C THR A 19 39.05 25.95 58.19
N ALA A 20 40.04 26.48 57.45
CA ALA A 20 39.87 26.87 56.05
C ALA A 20 39.55 25.66 55.14
N GLN A 21 40.17 24.51 55.40
CA GLN A 21 39.89 23.28 54.66
C GLN A 21 38.48 22.75 54.96
N GLU A 22 38.06 22.76 56.22
CA GLU A 22 36.71 22.38 56.64
C GLU A 22 35.65 23.31 56.03
N ALA A 23 35.87 24.63 56.05
CA ALA A 23 34.97 25.59 55.41
C ALA A 23 34.81 25.32 53.91
N ARG A 24 35.92 25.09 53.19
CA ARG A 24 35.89 24.74 51.76
C ARG A 24 35.17 23.41 51.51
N ALA A 25 35.34 22.43 52.39
CA ALA A 25 34.67 21.14 52.28
C ALA A 25 33.15 21.29 52.47
N LEU A 26 32.71 22.13 53.42
CA LEU A 26 31.29 22.44 53.63
C LEU A 26 30.68 23.18 52.44
N GLU A 27 31.35 24.20 51.92
CA GLU A 27 30.89 24.92 50.72
C GLU A 27 30.79 23.99 49.49
N ALA A 28 31.78 23.10 49.32
CA ALA A 28 31.75 22.11 48.24
C ALA A 28 30.61 21.10 48.41
N ALA A 29 30.34 20.65 49.64
CA ALA A 29 29.23 19.76 49.94
C ALA A 29 27.87 20.43 49.68
N GLU A 30 27.70 21.68 50.11
CA GLU A 30 26.48 22.46 49.86
C GLU A 30 26.25 22.66 48.35
N LYS A 31 27.31 22.97 47.60
CA LYS A 31 27.24 23.08 46.13
C LYS A 31 26.83 21.74 45.50
N ALA A 32 27.47 20.64 45.90
CA ALA A 32 27.14 19.32 45.39
C ALA A 32 25.70 18.92 45.72
N GLU A 33 25.19 19.28 46.90
CA GLU A 33 23.80 19.06 47.28
C GLU A 33 22.85 19.85 46.38
N LYS A 34 23.11 21.14 46.13
CA LYS A 34 22.33 21.98 45.21
C LYS A 34 22.32 21.42 43.79
N ASP A 35 23.48 21.03 43.26
CA ASP A 35 23.61 20.44 41.93
C ASP A 35 22.83 19.11 41.84
N SER A 36 22.90 18.28 42.88
CA SER A 36 22.14 17.03 42.95
C SER A 36 20.63 17.27 43.03
N ALA A 37 20.20 18.33 43.72
CA ALA A 37 18.80 18.71 43.83
C ALA A 37 18.24 19.18 42.48
N LEU A 38 19.02 19.95 41.72
CA LEU A 38 18.69 20.37 40.35
C LEU A 38 18.54 19.15 39.43
N LEU A 39 19.53 18.24 39.40
CA LEU A 39 19.46 17.03 38.59
C LEU A 39 18.24 16.16 38.92
N ARG A 40 17.91 16.02 40.21
CA ARG A 40 16.71 15.28 40.65
C ARG A 40 15.41 15.98 40.23
N SER A 41 15.40 17.30 40.14
CA SER A 41 14.27 18.06 39.61
C SER A 41 14.09 17.80 38.13
N ASP A 42 15.17 17.90 37.34
CA ASP A 42 15.16 17.70 35.90
C ASP A 42 14.76 16.27 35.52
N LEU A 43 15.30 15.27 36.23
CA LEU A 43 14.91 13.87 36.06
C LEU A 43 13.42 13.64 36.35
N ARG A 44 12.86 14.31 37.36
CA ARG A 44 11.42 14.24 37.64
C ARG A 44 10.59 14.88 36.54
N ALA A 45 11.01 16.04 36.03
CA ALA A 45 10.35 16.73 34.93
C ALA A 45 10.36 15.88 33.64
N MET A 46 11.52 15.31 33.29
CA MET A 46 11.64 14.39 32.14
C MET A 46 10.76 13.15 32.31
N ARG A 47 10.75 12.55 33.51
CA ARG A 47 9.87 11.40 33.79
C ARG A 47 8.40 11.78 33.63
N SER A 48 7.96 12.92 34.15
CA SER A 48 6.57 13.36 33.97
C SER A 48 6.23 13.57 32.50
N HIS A 49 7.13 14.21 31.73
CA HIS A 49 6.91 14.43 30.31
C HIS A 49 6.81 13.13 29.51
N LEU A 50 7.71 12.17 29.74
CA LEU A 50 7.64 10.85 29.13
C LEU A 50 6.35 10.11 29.50
N THR A 51 5.95 10.16 30.77
CA THR A 51 4.69 9.53 31.22
C THR A 51 3.47 10.14 30.53
N THR A 52 3.42 11.47 30.36
CA THR A 52 2.36 12.16 29.62
C THR A 52 2.35 11.76 28.15
N ARG A 53 3.51 11.78 27.49
CA ARG A 53 3.64 11.39 26.08
C ARG A 53 3.22 9.94 25.84
N ASP A 54 3.59 9.03 26.73
CA ASP A 54 3.18 7.62 26.64
C ASP A 54 1.66 7.46 26.77
N LEU A 55 1.02 8.24 27.64
CA LEU A 55 -0.43 8.24 27.77
C LEU A 55 -1.11 8.76 26.49
N GLU A 56 -0.63 9.89 25.95
CA GLU A 56 -1.13 10.44 24.68
C GLU A 56 -0.98 9.43 23.54
N MET A 57 0.18 8.79 23.42
CA MET A 57 0.42 7.77 22.39
C MET A 57 -0.53 6.57 22.53
N ARG A 58 -0.81 6.12 23.75
CA ARG A 58 -1.78 5.04 23.98
C ARG A 58 -3.19 5.43 23.57
N VAL A 59 -3.59 6.67 23.84
CA VAL A 59 -4.91 7.19 23.42
C VAL A 59 -5.01 7.23 21.89
N GLU A 60 -3.98 7.75 21.20
CA GLU A 60 -3.98 7.80 19.74
C GLU A 60 -3.94 6.41 19.08
N LEU A 61 -3.16 5.48 19.64
CA LEU A 61 -3.18 4.08 19.19
C LEU A 61 -4.55 3.43 19.40
N GLY A 62 -5.22 3.73 20.51
CA GLY A 62 -6.59 3.28 20.76
C GLY A 62 -7.55 3.75 19.67
N LYS A 63 -7.52 5.04 19.33
CA LYS A 63 -8.33 5.61 18.23
C LYS A 63 -8.03 4.94 16.89
N ALA A 64 -6.76 4.69 16.57
CA ALA A 64 -6.38 4.03 15.34
C ALA A 64 -6.91 2.58 15.25
N VAL A 65 -6.87 1.84 16.36
CA VAL A 65 -7.44 0.50 16.46
C VAL A 65 -8.95 0.54 16.25
N ASP A 66 -9.65 1.49 16.86
CA ASP A 66 -11.10 1.61 16.72
C ASP A 66 -11.50 2.00 15.29
N HIS A 67 -10.76 2.89 14.64
CA HIS A 67 -10.96 3.18 13.21
C HIS A 67 -10.74 1.94 12.33
N ALA A 68 -9.72 1.14 12.62
CA ALA A 68 -9.47 -0.10 11.86
C ALA A 68 -10.62 -1.11 12.02
N LYS A 69 -11.21 -1.22 13.22
CA LYS A 69 -12.41 -2.05 13.45
C LYS A 69 -13.61 -1.53 12.67
N GLN A 70 -13.87 -0.23 12.70
CA GLN A 70 -14.96 0.39 11.94
C GLN A 70 -14.82 0.13 10.43
N LEU A 71 -13.61 0.23 9.89
CA LEU A 71 -13.35 -0.10 8.48
C LEU A 71 -13.58 -1.58 8.17
N ALA A 72 -13.18 -2.49 9.07
CA ALA A 72 -13.44 -3.91 8.90
C ALA A 72 -14.95 -4.22 8.90
N GLU A 73 -15.69 -3.66 9.85
CA GLU A 73 -17.16 -3.79 9.92
C GLU A 73 -17.84 -3.23 8.66
N SER A 74 -17.40 -2.07 8.17
CA SER A 74 -17.91 -1.49 6.92
C SER A 74 -17.63 -2.37 5.70
N LEU A 75 -16.43 -2.97 5.61
CA LEU A 75 -16.09 -3.87 4.50
C LEU A 75 -16.90 -5.17 4.55
N ASP A 76 -17.15 -5.71 5.73
CA ASP A 76 -17.98 -6.90 5.88
C ASP A 76 -19.44 -6.61 5.56
N GLN A 77 -19.94 -5.42 5.92
CA GLN A 77 -21.24 -4.92 5.50
C GLN A 77 -21.32 -4.83 3.96
N GLU A 78 -20.36 -4.18 3.30
CA GLU A 78 -20.31 -4.08 1.83
C GLU A 78 -20.26 -5.45 1.15
N ARG A 79 -19.51 -6.41 1.71
CA ARG A 79 -19.46 -7.79 1.19
C ARG A 79 -20.81 -8.48 1.29
N SER A 80 -21.51 -8.31 2.40
CA SER A 80 -22.85 -8.89 2.58
C SER A 80 -23.87 -8.29 1.59
N GLU A 81 -23.82 -6.99 1.37
CA GLU A 81 -24.66 -6.30 0.39
C GLU A 81 -24.39 -6.79 -1.02
N ARG A 82 -23.10 -6.88 -1.42
CA ARG A 82 -22.71 -7.45 -2.72
C ARG A 82 -23.19 -8.87 -2.89
N SER A 83 -23.12 -9.71 -1.85
CA SER A 83 -23.61 -11.08 -1.90
C SER A 83 -25.12 -11.14 -2.18
N ILE A 84 -25.91 -10.29 -1.50
CA ILE A 84 -27.36 -10.21 -1.69
C ILE A 84 -27.68 -9.71 -3.10
N LEU A 85 -26.98 -8.68 -3.58
CA LEU A 85 -27.17 -8.14 -4.93
C LEU A 85 -26.85 -9.18 -6.01
N LEU A 86 -25.76 -9.93 -5.84
CA LEU A 86 -25.39 -11.02 -6.77
C LEU A 86 -26.46 -12.13 -6.77
N GLU A 87 -26.97 -12.52 -5.60
CA GLU A 87 -28.06 -13.50 -5.52
C GLU A 87 -29.33 -13.01 -6.24
N ALA A 88 -29.68 -11.72 -6.08
CA ALA A 88 -30.82 -11.12 -6.77
C ALA A 88 -30.62 -11.08 -8.30
N LEU A 89 -29.42 -10.73 -8.77
CA LEU A 89 -29.08 -10.73 -10.20
C LEU A 89 -29.16 -12.14 -10.80
N VAL A 90 -28.69 -13.17 -10.08
CA VAL A 90 -28.80 -14.57 -10.52
C VAL A 90 -30.28 -14.95 -10.67
N LYS A 91 -31.13 -14.65 -9.67
CA LYS A 91 -32.58 -14.93 -9.74
C LYS A 91 -33.25 -14.22 -10.90
N LEU A 92 -32.91 -12.96 -11.15
CA LEU A 92 -33.42 -12.20 -12.29
C LEU A 92 -32.98 -12.81 -13.63
N ALA A 93 -31.71 -13.21 -13.76
CA ALA A 93 -31.20 -13.86 -14.97
C ALA A 93 -31.88 -15.20 -15.23
N GLU A 94 -32.16 -16.00 -14.20
CA GLU A 94 -32.94 -17.24 -14.30
C GLU A 94 -34.39 -16.98 -14.72
N SER A 95 -35.03 -15.96 -14.13
CA SER A 95 -36.38 -15.54 -14.52
C SER A 95 -36.44 -15.14 -16.01
N LEU A 96 -35.49 -14.32 -16.48
CA LEU A 96 -35.41 -13.90 -17.88
C LEU A 96 -35.14 -15.07 -18.83
N LYS A 97 -34.31 -16.04 -18.44
CA LYS A 97 -34.09 -17.27 -19.23
C LYS A 97 -35.37 -18.10 -19.35
N SER A 98 -36.17 -18.18 -18.28
CA SER A 98 -37.44 -18.89 -18.29
C SER A 98 -38.50 -18.21 -19.17
N GLU A 99 -38.55 -16.87 -19.20
CA GLU A 99 -39.44 -16.10 -20.08
C GLU A 99 -39.04 -16.17 -21.57
N ARG A 100 -37.74 -16.30 -21.87
CA ARG A 100 -37.22 -16.42 -23.25
C ARG A 100 -37.38 -17.81 -23.88
N ALA A 101 -38.00 -18.77 -23.20
CA ALA A 101 -38.37 -20.07 -23.78
C ALA A 101 -39.55 -19.93 -24.78
N ILE A 102 -39.36 -19.14 -25.84
CA ILE A 102 -40.18 -19.09 -27.04
C ILE A 102 -39.57 -20.11 -28.03
N PRO A 103 -40.36 -20.96 -28.71
CA PRO A 103 -39.84 -22.02 -29.58
C PRO A 103 -38.90 -21.45 -30.65
N GLN A 104 -37.75 -22.11 -30.84
CA GLN A 104 -36.78 -21.81 -31.88
C GLN A 104 -37.49 -21.82 -33.24
N SER A 105 -37.80 -20.65 -33.79
CA SER A 105 -38.11 -20.53 -35.20
C SER A 105 -36.79 -20.64 -35.96
N GLU A 106 -36.56 -21.81 -36.56
CA GLU A 106 -35.56 -21.98 -37.60
C GLU A 106 -35.76 -20.93 -38.69
N GLY A 107 -34.67 -20.27 -39.07
CA GLY A 107 -34.61 -19.53 -40.32
C GLY A 107 -34.59 -18.01 -40.15
N GLN A 108 -33.39 -17.46 -39.93
CA GLN A 108 -33.01 -16.26 -40.66
C GLN A 108 -31.49 -16.16 -40.80
N LYS A 109 -31.03 -16.63 -41.96
CA LYS A 109 -29.69 -16.47 -42.48
C LYS A 109 -29.56 -15.01 -42.94
N ALA A 110 -29.03 -14.14 -42.08
CA ALA A 110 -28.70 -12.77 -42.46
C ALA A 110 -27.35 -12.74 -43.17
N ILE A 111 -27.40 -12.59 -44.49
CA ILE A 111 -26.29 -12.22 -45.34
C ILE A 111 -26.21 -10.69 -45.34
N GLY A 112 -25.04 -10.13 -44.99
CA GLY A 112 -24.65 -8.80 -45.46
C GLY A 112 -24.28 -7.77 -44.39
N GLY A 113 -23.01 -7.36 -44.41
CA GLY A 113 -22.66 -5.94 -44.33
C GLY A 113 -22.09 -5.44 -43.00
N SER A 114 -20.94 -4.75 -43.14
CA SER A 114 -20.29 -3.86 -42.18
C SER A 114 -19.46 -4.53 -41.08
N ILE A 115 -18.13 -4.50 -41.29
CA ILE A 115 -17.13 -4.68 -40.24
C ILE A 115 -17.23 -3.44 -39.34
N ALA A 116 -18.17 -3.45 -38.39
CA ALA A 116 -17.97 -2.71 -37.16
C ALA A 116 -16.65 -3.23 -36.55
N PRO A 117 -15.77 -2.39 -35.99
CA PRO A 117 -14.63 -2.89 -35.25
C PRO A 117 -15.19 -3.73 -34.09
N GLY A 118 -15.16 -5.05 -34.27
CA GLY A 118 -15.51 -5.98 -33.21
C GLY A 118 -14.55 -5.78 -32.04
N PRO A 119 -14.92 -6.27 -30.85
CA PRO A 119 -14.05 -6.20 -29.68
C PRO A 119 -12.64 -6.67 -30.04
N LEU A 120 -11.65 -5.89 -29.61
CA LEU A 120 -10.24 -6.14 -29.93
C LEU A 120 -9.92 -7.61 -29.62
N SER A 121 -9.50 -8.37 -30.64
CA SER A 121 -9.27 -9.80 -30.49
C SER A 121 -8.22 -10.05 -29.41
N ALA A 122 -8.38 -11.14 -28.66
CA ALA A 122 -7.56 -11.49 -27.48
C ALA A 122 -6.04 -11.54 -27.75
N ASP A 123 -5.63 -11.61 -29.01
CA ASP A 123 -4.22 -11.64 -29.42
C ASP A 123 -3.74 -10.37 -30.15
N GLY A 124 -4.58 -9.35 -30.23
CA GLY A 124 -4.24 -8.06 -30.81
C GLY A 124 -3.26 -7.27 -29.95
N ARG A 125 -2.29 -6.62 -30.60
CA ARG A 125 -1.43 -5.62 -29.97
C ARG A 125 -2.26 -4.39 -29.66
N ILE A 126 -2.15 -3.89 -28.44
CA ILE A 126 -2.94 -2.74 -28.00
C ILE A 126 -2.05 -1.67 -27.36
N GLU A 127 -2.57 -0.45 -27.38
CA GLU A 127 -2.05 0.67 -26.63
C GLU A 127 -3.04 1.08 -25.57
N VAL A 128 -2.51 1.50 -24.42
CA VAL A 128 -3.29 1.92 -23.25
C VAL A 128 -3.03 3.38 -22.95
N ARG A 129 -4.08 4.12 -22.60
CA ARG A 129 -3.95 5.52 -22.23
C ARG A 129 -3.35 5.66 -20.83
N SER A 130 -2.24 6.40 -20.72
CA SER A 130 -1.61 6.69 -19.43
C SER A 130 -2.28 7.87 -18.73
N GLN A 131 -2.77 7.65 -17.52
CA GLN A 131 -3.33 8.70 -16.66
C GLN A 131 -2.31 9.77 -16.23
N PHE A 132 -1.02 9.45 -16.22
CA PHE A 132 0.04 10.35 -15.74
C PHE A 132 0.56 11.32 -16.80
N GLY A 133 0.16 11.17 -18.06
CA GLY A 133 0.68 11.99 -19.15
C GLY A 133 -0.19 12.06 -20.40
N ASN A 134 -1.44 11.59 -20.31
CA ASN A 134 -2.41 11.57 -21.41
C ASN A 134 -1.85 11.06 -22.75
N ARG A 135 -0.93 10.09 -22.68
CA ARG A 135 -0.23 9.50 -23.83
C ARG A 135 -0.60 8.03 -23.97
N TRP A 136 -0.57 7.53 -25.19
CA TRP A 136 -0.75 6.11 -25.49
C TRP A 136 0.56 5.35 -25.24
N VAL A 137 0.46 4.20 -24.57
CA VAL A 137 1.60 3.36 -24.22
C VAL A 137 1.37 1.97 -24.80
N SER A 138 2.31 1.51 -25.62
CA SER A 138 2.29 0.20 -26.26
C SER A 138 2.92 -0.90 -25.38
N GLY A 139 2.93 -2.13 -25.89
CA GLY A 139 3.54 -3.28 -25.19
C GLY A 139 2.56 -4.08 -24.35
N PHE A 140 1.27 -3.98 -24.63
CA PHE A 140 0.22 -4.77 -24.00
C PHE A 140 -0.51 -5.62 -25.02
N ALA A 141 -1.08 -6.73 -24.56
CA ALA A 141 -2.03 -7.52 -25.30
C ALA A 141 -3.27 -7.76 -24.44
N VAL A 142 -4.40 -7.99 -25.07
CA VAL A 142 -5.61 -8.42 -24.35
C VAL A 142 -5.31 -9.78 -23.71
N HIS A 143 -5.73 -9.94 -22.46
CA HIS A 143 -5.72 -11.23 -21.77
C HIS A 143 -7.15 -11.76 -21.68
N GLU A 144 -8.09 -10.89 -21.36
CA GLU A 144 -9.50 -11.23 -21.16
C GLU A 144 -10.37 -10.03 -21.53
N VAL A 145 -11.47 -10.28 -22.25
CA VAL A 145 -12.52 -9.29 -22.54
C VAL A 145 -13.63 -9.51 -21.51
N ILE A 146 -13.94 -8.47 -20.75
CA ILE A 146 -14.95 -8.48 -19.70
C ILE A 146 -16.16 -7.71 -20.22
N LEU A 147 -17.29 -8.39 -20.32
CA LEU A 147 -18.57 -7.77 -20.67
C LEU A 147 -19.28 -7.38 -19.37
N GLY A 148 -19.54 -6.08 -19.20
CA GLY A 148 -20.36 -5.56 -18.12
C GLY A 148 -21.84 -5.83 -18.35
N ASP A 149 -22.61 -5.88 -17.27
CA ASP A 149 -24.06 -6.13 -17.31
C ASP A 149 -24.85 -5.01 -18.02
N ASP A 150 -24.24 -3.82 -18.11
CA ASP A 150 -24.73 -2.65 -18.84
C ASP A 150 -24.39 -2.66 -20.34
N GLY A 151 -23.74 -3.73 -20.82
CA GLY A 151 -23.23 -3.84 -22.18
C GLY A 151 -21.90 -3.12 -22.40
N SER A 152 -21.27 -2.59 -21.34
CA SER A 152 -19.93 -2.00 -21.44
C SER A 152 -18.88 -3.08 -21.69
N VAL A 153 -17.81 -2.72 -22.39
CA VAL A 153 -16.67 -3.61 -22.65
C VAL A 153 -15.45 -3.12 -21.88
N GLY A 154 -14.93 -4.00 -21.03
CA GLY A 154 -13.67 -3.83 -20.31
C GLY A 154 -12.63 -4.83 -20.80
N TYR A 155 -11.36 -4.47 -20.64
CA TYR A 155 -10.23 -5.30 -21.07
C TYR A 155 -9.27 -5.51 -19.90
N ARG A 156 -9.00 -6.77 -19.56
CA ARG A 156 -7.87 -7.13 -18.70
C ARG A 156 -6.67 -7.38 -19.60
N LEU A 157 -5.54 -6.78 -19.25
CA LEU A 157 -4.39 -6.71 -20.13
C LEU A 157 -3.23 -7.52 -19.57
N ARG A 158 -2.46 -8.13 -20.46
CA ARG A 158 -1.15 -8.70 -20.15
C ARG A 158 -0.05 -7.78 -20.66
N ARG A 159 0.98 -7.60 -19.83
CA ARG A 159 2.20 -6.90 -20.22
C ARG A 159 3.00 -7.81 -21.14
N GLY A 160 3.41 -7.29 -22.28
CA GLY A 160 4.10 -8.06 -23.31
C GLY A 160 5.51 -8.50 -22.95
N THR A 161 6.20 -7.76 -22.07
CA THR A 161 7.60 -8.03 -21.73
C THR A 161 7.81 -9.30 -20.91
N ASP A 162 6.87 -9.59 -19.99
CA ASP A 162 6.98 -10.65 -18.99
C ASP A 162 5.72 -11.52 -18.89
N GLY A 163 4.67 -11.19 -19.65
CA GLY A 163 3.38 -11.88 -19.61
C GLY A 163 2.54 -11.55 -18.39
N PHE A 164 2.96 -10.62 -17.53
CA PHE A 164 2.26 -10.32 -16.29
C PHE A 164 0.87 -9.72 -16.57
N VAL A 165 -0.18 -10.34 -16.01
CA VAL A 165 -1.56 -9.86 -16.14
C VAL A 165 -1.80 -8.73 -15.14
N LEU A 166 -2.19 -7.57 -15.66
CA LEU A 166 -2.51 -6.43 -14.81
C LEU A 166 -3.82 -6.72 -14.03
N PRO A 167 -3.88 -6.40 -12.73
CA PRO A 167 -5.07 -6.62 -11.93
C PRO A 167 -6.22 -5.67 -12.29
N ALA A 168 -5.93 -4.56 -12.95
CA ALA A 168 -6.90 -3.54 -13.35
C ALA A 168 -7.65 -3.94 -14.64
N VAL A 169 -8.90 -3.50 -14.75
CA VAL A 169 -9.74 -3.57 -15.96
C VAL A 169 -9.74 -2.21 -16.61
N PHE A 170 -9.45 -2.16 -17.91
CA PHE A 170 -9.39 -0.93 -18.69
C PHE A 170 -10.66 -0.78 -19.52
N PRO A 171 -11.33 0.38 -19.51
CA PRO A 171 -12.49 0.62 -20.37
C PRO A 171 -12.07 0.73 -21.83
N GLU A 172 -13.00 0.48 -22.74
CA GLU A 172 -12.78 0.63 -24.19
C GLU A 172 -12.22 2.01 -24.58
N ALA A 173 -12.61 3.08 -23.89
CA ALA A 173 -12.10 4.43 -24.15
C ALA A 173 -10.59 4.61 -23.89
N ASP A 174 -10.00 3.76 -23.05
CA ASP A 174 -8.57 3.82 -22.68
C ASP A 174 -7.73 2.75 -23.37
N VAL A 175 -8.31 1.99 -24.30
CA VAL A 175 -7.66 0.93 -25.05
C VAL A 175 -7.88 1.13 -26.54
N ARG A 176 -6.82 1.00 -27.34
CA ARG A 176 -6.93 1.00 -28.80
C ARG A 176 -5.99 -0.02 -29.43
N ALA A 177 -6.28 -0.41 -30.68
CA ALA A 177 -5.34 -1.20 -31.47
C ALA A 177 -4.02 -0.43 -31.65
N ALA A 178 -2.89 -1.12 -31.48
CA ALA A 178 -1.59 -0.55 -31.76
C ALA A 178 -1.36 -0.40 -33.27
N ASP A 179 -0.74 0.70 -33.68
CA ASP A 179 -0.32 0.87 -35.07
C ASP A 179 0.74 -0.17 -35.43
N SER A 180 0.60 -0.78 -36.61
CA SER A 180 1.42 -1.89 -37.12
C SER A 180 2.92 -1.56 -37.28
N SER A 181 3.32 -0.30 -37.09
CA SER A 181 4.70 0.18 -37.14
C SER A 181 5.51 -0.12 -35.87
N THR A 182 4.88 -0.59 -34.78
CA THR A 182 5.57 -0.83 -33.51
C THR A 182 6.23 -2.22 -33.51
N ASN A 183 7.55 -2.26 -33.69
CA ASN A 183 8.36 -3.48 -33.72
C ASN A 183 8.43 -4.13 -32.32
N TRP A 184 7.48 -5.01 -32.01
CA TRP A 184 7.40 -5.76 -30.76
C TRP A 184 7.20 -7.26 -31.04
N THR A 185 8.02 -8.12 -30.43
CA THR A 185 7.91 -9.58 -30.48
C THR A 185 7.35 -10.12 -29.15
N PRO A 186 6.20 -10.80 -29.14
CA PRO A 186 5.67 -11.45 -27.94
C PRO A 186 6.56 -12.62 -27.50
N VAL A 187 6.87 -12.69 -26.21
CA VAL A 187 7.34 -13.94 -25.60
C VAL A 187 6.12 -14.83 -25.40
N GLY A 188 6.01 -15.90 -26.21
CA GLY A 188 5.00 -16.96 -26.00
C GLY A 188 3.99 -17.20 -27.13
N SER A 189 4.10 -16.52 -28.28
CA SER A 189 3.35 -16.94 -29.48
C SER A 189 3.96 -18.22 -30.03
N ARG A 190 3.57 -19.36 -29.46
CA ARG A 190 3.84 -20.67 -30.07
C ARG A 190 3.07 -20.68 -31.40
N PRO A 191 3.73 -20.83 -32.57
CA PRO A 191 2.99 -21.00 -33.81
C PRO A 191 2.14 -22.26 -33.66
N LEU A 192 0.82 -22.12 -33.83
CA LEU A 192 -0.03 -23.27 -34.10
C LEU A 192 0.53 -23.91 -35.36
N ALA A 193 1.23 -25.03 -35.17
CA ALA A 193 1.86 -25.79 -36.23
C ALA A 193 0.82 -26.07 -37.29
N GLY A 194 1.17 -25.70 -38.53
CA GLY A 194 0.35 -25.89 -39.70
C GLY A 194 -0.07 -27.34 -39.84
N THR A 195 -1.37 -27.52 -40.02
CA THR A 195 -1.86 -28.40 -41.07
C THR A 195 -1.20 -27.98 -42.37
N ASP A 196 -0.39 -28.88 -42.94
CA ASP A 196 -0.15 -29.11 -44.36
C ASP A 196 1.31 -29.52 -44.58
N GLU A 197 1.54 -30.83 -44.70
CA GLU A 197 2.56 -31.35 -45.62
C GLU A 197 2.22 -32.81 -45.98
N PHE A 198 1.29 -32.94 -46.94
CA PHE A 198 1.35 -34.02 -47.92
C PHE A 198 2.52 -33.72 -48.86
N GLY A 199 3.46 -34.66 -49.01
CA GLY A 199 4.58 -34.49 -49.95
C GLY A 199 5.50 -35.70 -50.00
N SER A 200 5.22 -36.57 -50.97
CA SER A 200 5.97 -37.73 -51.45
C SER A 200 7.50 -37.65 -51.36
N PHE A 201 8.14 -38.76 -50.96
CA PHE A 201 9.09 -39.54 -51.78
C PHE A 201 9.24 -40.94 -51.20
#